data_AF-A0A1G9T042-F1
#
_entry.id   AF-A0A1G9T042-F1
#
_cell.length_a   1.000
_cell.length_b   1.000
_cell.length_c   1.000
_cell.angle_alpha   90.00
_cell.angle_beta   90.00
_cell.angle_gamma   90.00
#
_symmetry.space_group_name_H-M   'P 1'
#
loop_
_entity.id
_entity.type
_entity.pdbx_description
1 polymer ?
#
loop_
_entity_poly.entity_id
_entity_poly.type
_entity_poly.pdbx_seq_one_letter_code
_entity_poly.pdbx_strand_id
1 'polypeptide(L)' 'MCKEEFILKNEFAHVSIKLDYSSNGVRLMIKDIRTQKVNYLDPLELESLAWCEHMDLHPILDPSTSRWKGKGQSDFEPV' A
#
# COMPACT_ATOMS: atom_id res chain seq x y z
N MET A 1 -11.56 16.76 -15.04
CA MET A 1 -12.03 16.22 -13.75
C MET A 1 -10.83 16.11 -12.83
N CYS A 2 -10.79 16.92 -11.77
CA CYS A 2 -9.72 16.85 -10.78
C CYS A 2 -9.87 15.52 -10.02
N LYS A 3 -8.94 14.59 -10.20
CA LYS A 3 -8.92 13.34 -9.43
C LYS A 3 -8.59 13.71 -7.98
N GLU A 4 -9.56 13.58 -7.08
CA GLU A 4 -9.32 13.83 -5.65
C GLU A 4 -8.34 12.77 -5.12
N GLU A 5 -7.22 13.25 -4.58
CA GLU A 5 -6.21 12.46 -3.89
C GLU A 5 -6.39 12.68 -2.39
N PHE A 6 -6.60 11.60 -1.64
CA PHE A 6 -6.81 11.63 -0.20
C PHE A 6 -5.54 11.18 0.51
N ILE A 7 -5.10 11.97 1.49
CA ILE A 7 -3.95 11.63 2.34
C ILE A 7 -4.47 11.11 3.68
N LEU A 8 -4.15 9.86 4.01
CA LEU A 8 -4.45 9.26 5.31
C LEU A 8 -3.17 9.05 6.10
N LYS A 9 -3.17 9.54 7.35
CA LYS A 9 -1.99 9.49 8.22
C LYS A 9 -2.38 9.19 9.67
N ASN A 10 -1.58 8.34 10.30
CA ASN A 10 -1.52 8.18 11.75
C ASN A 10 -0.04 8.01 12.17
N GLU A 11 0.19 7.59 13.41
CA GLU A 11 1.55 7.39 13.95
C GLU A 11 2.31 6.20 13.32
N PHE A 12 1.60 5.27 12.67
CA PHE A 12 2.18 4.07 12.07
C PHE A 12 2.22 4.11 10.53
N ALA A 13 1.29 4.82 9.90
CA ALA A 13 1.03 4.79 8.46
C ALA A 13 0.86 6.19 7.87
N HIS A 14 1.29 6.35 6.62
CA HIS A 14 1.14 7.58 5.85
C HIS A 14 0.99 7.22 4.37
N VAL A 15 -0.25 7.26 3.88
CA VAL A 15 -0.61 6.80 2.52
C VAL A 15 -1.38 7.86 1.77
N SER A 16 -1.18 7.90 0.46
CA SER A 16 -2.02 8.61 -0.50
C SER A 16 -2.93 7.61 -1.21
N ILE A 17 -4.18 7.99 -1.43
CA ILE A 17 -5.19 7.17 -2.10
C ILE A 17 -5.87 8.00 -3.19
N LYS A 18 -6.04 7.42 -4.38
CA LYS A 18 -6.83 8.05 -5.46
C LYS A 18 -7.46 7.03 -6.37
N LEU A 19 -8.52 7.41 -7.06
CA LEU A 19 -9.07 6.60 -8.15
C LEU A 19 -8.22 6.75 -9.41
N ASP A 20 -7.80 5.61 -9.96
CA ASP A 20 -7.16 5.50 -11.25
C ASP A 20 -8.14 5.04 -12.33
N TYR A 21 -8.06 5.72 -13.47
CA TYR A 21 -8.92 5.53 -14.64
C TYR A 21 -8.09 5.27 -15.92
N SER A 22 -6.80 5.01 -15.76
CA SER A 22 -5.86 4.94 -16.89
C SER A 22 -5.89 3.61 -17.64
N SER A 23 -6.67 2.63 -17.15
CA SER A 23 -6.71 1.26 -17.63
C SER A 23 -8.14 0.80 -17.90
N ASN A 24 -8.31 -0.44 -18.35
CA ASN A 24 -9.61 -1.09 -18.53
C ASN A 24 -10.31 -1.28 -17.17
N GLY A 25 -10.98 -0.23 -16.69
CA GLY A 25 -11.72 -0.21 -15.43
C GLY A 25 -11.15 0.79 -14.41
N VAL A 26 -12.01 1.20 -13.47
CA VAL A 26 -11.65 2.07 -12.35
C VAL A 26 -10.97 1.24 -11.26
N ARG A 27 -9.81 1.69 -10.78
CA ARG A 27 -9.04 1.02 -9.73
C ARG A 27 -8.69 2.00 -8.62
N LEU A 28 -8.47 1.51 -7.41
CA LEU A 28 -7.95 2.31 -6.31
C LEU A 28 -6.43 2.26 -6.33
N MET A 29 -5.76 3.40 -6.55
CA MET A 29 -4.33 3.50 -6.32
C MET A 29 -4.09 3.82 -4.84
N ILE A 30 -3.20 3.06 -4.21
CA ILE A 30 -2.67 3.34 -2.87
C ILE A 30 -1.16 3.53 -2.98
N LYS A 31 -0.65 4.61 -2.40
CA LYS A 31 0.77 4.94 -2.37
C LYS A 31 1.25 5.13 -0.93
N ASP A 32 2.21 4.34 -0.47
CA ASP A 32 2.94 4.63 0.75
C ASP A 32 3.87 5.82 0.50
N ILE A 33 3.63 6.92 1.21
CA ILE A 33 4.38 8.16 1.01
C ILE A 33 5.82 8.02 1.52
N ARG A 34 6.06 7.17 2.53
CA ARG A 34 7.40 7.00 3.11
C ARG A 34 8.31 6.20 2.18
N THR A 35 7.79 5.14 1.58
CA THR A 35 8.57 4.23 0.72
C THR A 35 8.39 4.48 -0.77
N GLN A 36 7.43 5.34 -1.14
CA GLN A 36 6.96 5.57 -2.51
C GLN A 36 6.40 4.31 -3.19
N LYS A 37 6.19 3.20 -2.46
CA LYS A 37 5.57 1.99 -2.99
C LYS A 37 4.13 2.29 -3.41
N VAL A 38 3.79 1.97 -4.65
CA VAL A 38 2.44 2.11 -5.21
C VAL A 38 1.84 0.73 -5.42
N ASN A 39 0.58 0.57 -5.05
CA ASN A 39 -0.22 -0.59 -5.40
C ASN A 39 -1.56 -0.14 -6.00
N TYR A 40 -2.16 -0.99 -6.81
CA TYR A 40 -3.47 -0.76 -7.41
C TYR A 40 -4.38 -1.90 -7.01
N LEU A 41 -5.59 -1.58 -6.56
CA LEU A 41 -6.61 -2.55 -6.22
C LEU A 41 -7.78 -2.38 -7.18
N ASP A 42 -8.15 -3.46 -7.85
CA ASP A 42 -9.34 -3.49 -8.68
C ASP A 42 -10.62 -3.67 -7.83
N PRO A 43 -11.83 -3.52 -8.43
CA PRO A 43 -13.07 -3.68 -7.68
C PRO A 43 -13.24 -5.04 -7.00
N LEU A 44 -12.70 -6.13 -7.57
CA LEU A 44 -12.81 -7.48 -6.99
C LEU A 44 -11.89 -7.63 -5.78
N GLU A 45 -10.67 -7.10 -5.86
CA GLU A 45 -9.73 -7.06 -4.73
C GLU A 45 -10.28 -6.20 -3.59
N LEU A 46 -10.93 -5.07 -3.91
CA LEU A 46 -11.58 -4.20 -2.92
C LEU A 46 -12.79 -4.87 -2.27
N GLU A 47 -13.62 -5.56 -3.05
CA GLU A 47 -14.74 -6.35 -2.50
C GLU A 47 -14.19 -7.41 -1.55
N SER A 48 -13.17 -8.16 -1.97
CA SER A 48 -12.53 -9.17 -1.12
C SER A 48 -12.05 -8.58 0.20
N LEU A 49 -11.40 -7.40 0.18
CA LEU A 49 -10.97 -6.70 1.41
C LEU A 49 -12.13 -6.23 2.28
N ALA A 50 -13.28 -5.86 1.69
CA ALA A 50 -14.47 -5.45 2.43
C ALA A 50 -15.13 -6.64 3.17
N TRP A 51 -14.95 -7.86 2.67
CA TRP A 51 -15.43 -9.09 3.31
C TRP A 51 -14.42 -9.70 4.30
N CYS A 52 -13.15 -9.31 4.27
CA CYS A 52 -12.15 -9.78 5.22
C CYS A 52 -12.44 -9.30 6.65
N GLU A 53 -12.29 -10.20 7.62
CA GLU A 53 -12.26 -9.82 9.03
C GLU A 53 -10.86 -9.29 9.41
N HIS A 54 -10.78 -8.57 10.53
CA HIS A 54 -9.50 -8.01 10.98
C HIS A 54 -8.42 -9.09 11.21
N MET A 55 -8.82 -10.31 11.61
CA MET A 55 -7.90 -11.43 11.76
C MET A 55 -7.28 -11.87 10.43
N ASP A 56 -8.02 -11.79 9.33
CA ASP A 56 -7.52 -12.15 8.00
C ASP A 56 -6.43 -11.17 7.52
N LEU A 57 -6.46 -9.94 8.04
CA LEU A 57 -5.45 -8.92 7.77
C LEU A 57 -4.20 -9.06 8.64
N HIS A 58 -4.21 -9.90 9.68
CA HIS A 58 -3.09 -10.02 10.62
C HIS A 58 -1.74 -10.37 9.94
N PRO A 59 -1.67 -11.31 8.98
CA PRO A 59 -0.39 -11.67 8.33
C PRO A 59 0.26 -10.52 7.55
N ILE A 60 -0.56 -9.61 7.01
CA ILE A 60 -0.11 -8.46 6.21
C ILE A 60 0.14 -7.21 7.06
N LEU A 61 -0.54 -7.09 8.20
CA LEU A 61 -0.33 -6.02 9.17
C LEU A 61 0.87 -6.30 10.09
N ASP A 62 1.27 -7.57 10.23
CA ASP A 62 2.43 -7.95 11.02
C ASP A 62 3.71 -7.26 10.48
N PRO A 63 4.27 -6.30 11.22
CA PRO A 63 5.43 -5.56 10.75
C PRO A 63 6.66 -6.45 10.55
N SER A 64 6.73 -7.61 11.21
CA SER A 64 7.84 -8.56 11.14
C SER A 64 7.86 -9.39 9.86
N THR A 65 6.73 -9.50 9.15
CA THR A 65 6.62 -10.35 7.95
C THR A 65 7.01 -9.61 6.68
N SER A 66 6.63 -8.33 6.55
CA SER A 66 6.63 -7.65 5.24
C SER A 66 7.39 -6.31 5.20
N ARG A 67 7.21 -5.42 6.20
CA ARG A 67 7.71 -4.03 6.16
C ARG A 67 9.02 -3.81 6.93
N TRP A 68 9.27 -4.52 8.03
CA TRP A 68 10.43 -4.26 8.93
C TRP A 68 11.55 -5.29 8.86
N LYS A 69 11.45 -6.30 7.98
CA LYS A 69 12.66 -6.99 7.52
C LYS A 69 13.44 -6.00 6.66
N GLY A 70 14.25 -5.18 7.34
CA GLY A 70 15.14 -4.23 6.70
C GLY A 70 15.95 -4.98 5.65
N LYS A 71 15.91 -4.49 4.41
CA LYS A 71 17.10 -4.61 3.57
C LYS A 71 18.18 -3.77 4.26
N GLY A 72 18.87 -4.38 5.22
CA GLY A 72 20.24 -4.01 5.55
C GLY A 72 21.11 -4.44 4.38
N GLN A 73 20.92 -3.79 3.22
CA GLN A 73 21.89 -3.86 2.15
C GLN A 73 22.92 -2.79 2.47
N SER A 74 23.83 -3.13 3.37
CA SER A 74 25.09 -2.43 3.48
C SER A 74 25.92 -2.86 2.26
N ASP A 75 25.77 -2.14 1.16
CA ASP A 75 26.72 -2.18 0.05
C ASP A 75 28.04 -1.54 0.55
N PHE A 76 28.82 -2.30 1.32
CA PHE A 76 30.25 -2.08 1.44
C PHE A 76 30.91 -2.95 0.38
N GLU A 77 31.26 -2.36 -0.76
CA GLU A 77 32.22 -2.96 -1.68
C GLU A 77 33.61 -2.97 -1.01
N PRO A 78 34.41 -4.04 -1.20
CA PRO A 78 35.73 -4.15 -0.60
C PRO A 78 36.73 -3.23 -1.33
N VAL A 79 37.64 -2.61 -0.56
CA VAL A 79 38.89 -2.03 -1.08
C VAL A 79 39.95 -3.09 -1.27
#